data_AF-A0A973EXZ1-F1
#
_entry.id   AF-A0A973EXZ1-F1
#
_cell.length_a   1.000
_cell.length_b   1.000
_cell.length_c   1.000
_cell.angle_alpha   90.00
_cell.angle_beta   90.00
_cell.angle_gamma   90.00
#
_symmetry.space_group_name_H-M   'P 1'
#
loop_
_entity.id
_entity.type
_entity.pdbx_description
1 polymer ?
#
loop_
_entity_poly.entity_id
_entity_poly.type
_entity_poly.pdbx_seq_one_letter_code
_entity_poly.pdbx_strand_id
1 'polypeptide(L)'
;VHVAKGVKCVDCHAAGSMAVDERIRGKEVHQFGKGDDPSGWVRNDLDNTVRTCNDCHLTGYLNAPVARHKWLPDLHLEKLSCQACHIPQRKVKSALVQVSDIFNPGTKITPLPKYTWTFYDQNMNYWNHYGELTMFTAKDQPSDPFIPEYAKYKGQIFPVNAVHSAWPGIYTEGEKGLDQPKQRDIYNMWIAHNKDKSKYPELGKIKDHNSDSIPEVNTAGEIDAFINSVTAYLSDQGYSLTGKKIVWVNNDKMYLNGNDYKILEKEYWESSPYASVYKYSHDVYPAKAGLGINGCTDCHSFNSDMFFRQVVKYPFGEDGQPVMQPQYKKLGMSSTGLWLSAFREQIIKSIEYPALFLLLLIILLSIACSVNRKQEFISIHQGILLLVYGIIIAGLVLVYLKPDVRNYVLPDRLTLDANHFILTVIALLVGAYTWLRDKKENQHGSVTGRLQALSIILAVISGILMMIKFNLIYQVVRVAYTIFDLAVVTSLILSVIWFINQQVNAVRNEIRTDQVN
;
A
#
# COMPACT_ATOMS: atom_id res chain seq x y z
N VAL A 1 -7.76 -0.74 -20.41
CA VAL A 1 -7.46 -2.06 -21.05
C VAL A 1 -8.66 -2.69 -21.75
N HIS A 2 -9.83 -2.77 -21.10
CA HIS A 2 -11.02 -3.42 -21.64
C HIS A 2 -11.56 -2.78 -22.92
N VAL A 3 -11.68 -1.43 -22.95
CA VAL A 3 -12.09 -0.68 -24.14
C VAL A 3 -11.16 -0.94 -25.34
N ALA A 4 -9.84 -1.00 -25.11
CA ALA A 4 -8.86 -1.31 -26.15
C ALA A 4 -8.96 -2.75 -26.69
N LYS A 5 -9.69 -3.63 -26.01
CA LYS A 5 -10.02 -5.00 -26.43
C LYS A 5 -11.46 -5.14 -26.93
N GLY A 6 -12.16 -4.03 -27.15
CA GLY A 6 -13.52 -4.02 -27.70
C GLY A 6 -14.64 -4.21 -26.67
N VAL A 7 -14.31 -4.31 -25.37
CA VAL A 7 -15.30 -4.41 -24.30
C VAL A 7 -15.89 -3.02 -24.02
N LYS A 8 -17.21 -2.92 -24.07
CA LYS A 8 -18.01 -1.70 -23.84
C LYS A 8 -18.56 -1.68 -22.41
N CYS A 9 -19.03 -0.50 -21.98
CA CYS A 9 -19.61 -0.32 -20.64
C CYS A 9 -20.77 -1.31 -20.39
N VAL A 10 -21.61 -1.53 -21.40
CA VAL A 10 -22.79 -2.41 -21.34
C VAL A 10 -22.45 -3.90 -21.26
N ASP A 11 -21.20 -4.29 -21.53
CA ASP A 11 -20.79 -5.70 -21.38
C ASP A 11 -20.63 -6.08 -19.91
N CYS A 12 -20.22 -5.12 -19.06
CA CYS A 12 -20.23 -5.26 -17.61
C CYS A 12 -21.58 -4.84 -17.02
N HIS A 13 -22.07 -3.65 -17.39
CA HIS A 13 -23.33 -3.06 -16.96
C HIS A 13 -24.50 -3.55 -17.83
N ALA A 14 -24.58 -4.86 -18.03
CA ALA A 14 -25.64 -5.47 -18.82
C ALA A 14 -27.02 -5.21 -18.19
N ALA A 15 -28.05 -5.15 -19.03
CA ALA A 15 -29.44 -4.91 -18.64
C ALA A 15 -30.37 -5.84 -19.42
N GLY A 16 -31.63 -5.91 -18.98
CA GLY A 16 -32.67 -6.66 -19.67
C GLY A 16 -32.30 -8.14 -19.86
N SER A 17 -32.60 -8.71 -21.03
CA SER A 17 -32.34 -10.13 -21.31
C SER A 17 -30.86 -10.51 -21.36
N MET A 18 -29.95 -9.53 -21.40
CA MET A 18 -28.50 -9.74 -21.48
C MET A 18 -27.81 -9.77 -20.11
N ALA A 19 -28.52 -9.37 -19.04
CA ALA A 19 -27.98 -9.43 -17.70
C ALA A 19 -27.79 -10.87 -17.22
N VAL A 20 -26.70 -11.13 -16.50
CA VAL A 20 -26.46 -12.44 -15.87
C VAL A 20 -27.27 -12.57 -14.59
N ASP A 21 -27.31 -11.50 -13.82
CA ASP A 21 -27.96 -11.46 -12.53
C ASP A 21 -29.49 -11.48 -12.68
N GLU A 22 -30.13 -12.44 -12.04
CA GLU A 22 -31.57 -12.68 -12.17
C GLU A 22 -32.41 -11.51 -11.66
N ARG A 23 -31.89 -10.70 -10.72
CA ARG A 23 -32.60 -9.53 -10.16
C ARG A 23 -32.88 -8.46 -11.21
N ILE A 24 -32.09 -8.43 -12.29
CA ILE A 24 -32.20 -7.42 -13.36
C ILE A 24 -32.39 -8.03 -14.75
N ARG A 25 -32.57 -9.36 -14.83
CA ARG A 25 -32.72 -10.08 -16.11
C ARG A 25 -34.18 -10.17 -16.53
N GLY A 26 -34.49 -9.68 -17.74
CA GLY A 26 -35.83 -9.84 -18.34
C GLY A 26 -36.06 -8.99 -19.59
N LYS A 27 -37.10 -9.31 -20.37
CA LYS A 27 -37.36 -8.66 -21.66
C LYS A 27 -37.64 -7.14 -21.55
N GLU A 28 -38.22 -6.70 -20.44
CA GLU A 28 -38.63 -5.31 -20.20
C GLU A 28 -38.10 -4.78 -18.86
N VAL A 29 -36.91 -5.26 -18.46
CA VAL A 29 -36.25 -4.81 -17.23
C VAL A 29 -35.25 -3.72 -17.55
N HIS A 30 -35.54 -2.49 -17.11
CA HIS A 30 -34.72 -1.29 -17.34
C HIS A 30 -33.59 -1.08 -16.33
N GLN A 31 -33.39 -2.02 -15.40
CA GLN A 31 -32.28 -1.94 -14.44
C GLN A 31 -30.98 -2.33 -15.14
N PHE A 32 -29.96 -1.49 -15.00
CA PHE A 32 -28.60 -1.76 -15.46
C PHE A 32 -27.80 -2.37 -14.32
N GLY A 33 -26.91 -3.31 -14.65
CA GLY A 33 -25.98 -3.91 -13.68
C GLY A 33 -25.29 -2.82 -12.86
N LYS A 34 -25.54 -2.80 -11.55
CA LYS A 34 -24.98 -1.85 -10.59
C LYS A 34 -23.78 -2.49 -9.90
N GLY A 35 -22.71 -1.72 -9.76
CA GLY A 35 -21.61 -2.05 -8.86
C GLY A 35 -22.01 -1.87 -7.40
N ASP A 36 -21.06 -2.12 -6.51
CA ASP A 36 -21.21 -1.91 -5.07
C ASP A 36 -20.28 -0.78 -4.64
N ASP A 37 -20.86 0.33 -4.18
CA ASP A 37 -20.12 1.50 -3.70
C ASP A 37 -20.41 1.74 -2.22
N PRO A 38 -19.40 1.88 -1.35
CA PRO A 38 -19.59 2.03 0.10
C PRO A 38 -20.43 3.24 0.50
N SER A 39 -20.51 4.28 -0.33
CA SER A 39 -21.28 5.50 -0.06
C SER A 39 -22.58 5.62 -0.85
N GLY A 40 -22.84 4.68 -1.77
CA GLY A 40 -23.99 4.71 -2.68
C GLY A 40 -25.17 3.91 -2.15
N TRP A 41 -26.03 4.53 -1.33
CA TRP A 41 -27.20 3.89 -0.70
C TRP A 41 -28.41 3.64 -1.63
N VAL A 42 -28.32 4.04 -2.89
CA VAL A 42 -29.43 3.93 -3.85
C VAL A 42 -29.56 2.49 -4.34
N ARG A 43 -30.70 1.84 -4.04
CA ARG A 43 -31.02 0.47 -4.50
C ARG A 43 -29.92 -0.54 -4.15
N ASN A 44 -29.55 -0.61 -2.88
CA ASN A 44 -28.57 -1.58 -2.38
C ASN A 44 -28.99 -3.03 -2.62
N ASP A 45 -30.30 -3.29 -2.78
CA ASP A 45 -30.84 -4.58 -3.21
C ASP A 45 -30.32 -5.03 -4.60
N LEU A 46 -29.82 -4.08 -5.41
CA LEU A 46 -29.22 -4.32 -6.72
C LEU A 46 -27.68 -4.27 -6.72
N ASP A 47 -27.02 -4.17 -5.56
CA ASP A 47 -25.56 -4.19 -5.48
C ASP A 47 -25.00 -5.48 -6.10
N ASN A 48 -23.86 -5.32 -6.81
CA ASN A 48 -23.15 -6.40 -7.49
C ASN A 48 -24.00 -7.16 -8.54
N THR A 49 -24.95 -6.49 -9.18
CA THR A 49 -25.67 -7.03 -10.35
C THR A 49 -24.87 -6.87 -11.66
N VAL A 50 -23.82 -6.03 -11.64
CA VAL A 50 -22.83 -5.88 -12.73
C VAL A 50 -21.95 -7.13 -12.83
N ARG A 51 -21.47 -7.47 -14.03
CA ARG A 51 -20.40 -8.48 -14.15
C ARG A 51 -19.13 -7.99 -13.45
N THR A 52 -18.54 -8.87 -12.66
CA THR A 52 -17.29 -8.66 -11.92
C THR A 52 -16.08 -9.15 -12.71
N CYS A 53 -14.88 -8.86 -12.20
CA CYS A 53 -13.63 -9.37 -12.76
C CYS A 53 -13.64 -10.91 -12.87
N ASN A 54 -14.23 -11.58 -11.89
CA ASN A 54 -14.21 -13.03 -11.75
C ASN A 54 -15.01 -13.73 -12.87
N ASP A 55 -16.11 -13.12 -13.32
CA ASP A 55 -17.00 -13.69 -14.33
C ASP A 55 -16.26 -13.96 -15.66
N CYS A 56 -15.28 -13.12 -15.98
CA CYS A 56 -14.44 -13.26 -17.17
C CYS A 56 -13.09 -13.93 -16.88
N HIS A 57 -12.38 -13.49 -15.85
CA HIS A 57 -10.98 -13.86 -15.65
C HIS A 57 -10.75 -15.22 -14.98
N LEU A 58 -11.78 -15.87 -14.43
CA LEU A 58 -11.66 -17.24 -13.92
C LEU A 58 -11.93 -18.30 -15.00
N THR A 59 -12.83 -18.01 -15.94
CA THR A 59 -13.29 -18.95 -16.97
C THR A 59 -12.66 -18.70 -18.34
N GLY A 60 -12.15 -17.50 -18.58
CA GLY A 60 -11.73 -17.05 -19.91
C GLY A 60 -12.89 -16.57 -20.79
N TYR A 61 -14.06 -16.28 -20.21
CA TYR A 61 -15.20 -15.74 -20.94
C TYR A 61 -14.82 -14.45 -21.70
N LEU A 62 -15.37 -14.29 -22.91
CA LEU A 62 -14.96 -13.26 -23.88
C LEU A 62 -13.47 -13.27 -24.22
N ASN A 63 -12.84 -14.46 -24.21
CA ASN A 63 -11.40 -14.64 -24.41
C ASN A 63 -10.54 -13.82 -23.42
N ALA A 64 -11.06 -13.57 -22.21
CA ALA A 64 -10.31 -12.88 -21.18
C ALA A 64 -9.11 -13.73 -20.73
N PRO A 65 -7.95 -13.10 -20.43
CA PRO A 65 -6.81 -13.82 -19.85
C PRO A 65 -7.19 -14.47 -18.52
N VAL A 66 -6.89 -15.75 -18.35
CA VAL A 66 -7.19 -16.48 -17.10
C VAL A 66 -6.21 -16.07 -16.00
N ALA A 67 -6.75 -15.55 -14.90
CA ALA A 67 -6.02 -15.01 -13.76
C ALA A 67 -5.48 -16.12 -12.84
N ARG A 68 -4.32 -16.71 -13.19
CA ARG A 68 -3.77 -17.88 -12.46
C ARG A 68 -3.00 -17.54 -11.17
N HIS A 69 -2.36 -16.37 -11.09
CA HIS A 69 -1.58 -15.90 -9.93
C HIS A 69 -0.68 -16.93 -9.23
N LYS A 70 -0.05 -17.87 -9.97
CA LYS A 70 0.65 -19.05 -9.41
C LYS A 70 1.72 -18.75 -8.36
N TRP A 71 2.31 -17.55 -8.39
CA TRP A 71 3.38 -17.12 -7.49
C TRP A 71 2.85 -16.52 -6.17
N LEU A 72 1.57 -16.16 -6.11
CA LEU A 72 0.97 -15.41 -5.02
C LEU A 72 0.19 -16.36 -4.10
N PRO A 73 0.43 -16.35 -2.77
CA PRO A 73 -0.35 -17.15 -1.84
C PRO A 73 -1.84 -16.78 -1.86
N ASP A 74 -2.72 -17.78 -1.83
CA ASP A 74 -4.19 -17.63 -1.95
C ASP A 74 -4.80 -16.60 -0.97
N LEU A 75 -4.23 -16.46 0.22
CA LEU A 75 -4.65 -15.46 1.22
C LEU A 75 -4.74 -14.04 0.63
N HIS A 76 -3.90 -13.70 -0.35
CA HIS A 76 -3.97 -12.40 -1.01
C HIS A 76 -5.24 -12.27 -1.84
N LEU A 77 -5.63 -13.30 -2.59
CA LEU A 77 -6.86 -13.27 -3.40
C LEU A 77 -8.12 -13.31 -2.52
N GLU A 78 -8.02 -13.85 -1.30
CA GLU A 78 -9.09 -13.79 -0.29
C GLU A 78 -9.24 -12.39 0.33
N LYS A 79 -8.13 -11.66 0.53
CA LYS A 79 -8.11 -10.40 1.29
C LYS A 79 -7.97 -9.14 0.43
N LEU A 80 -7.49 -9.25 -0.79
CA LEU A 80 -7.32 -8.14 -1.73
C LEU A 80 -8.34 -8.30 -2.85
N SER A 81 -9.00 -7.20 -3.20
CA SER A 81 -9.77 -7.14 -4.44
C SER A 81 -8.83 -7.19 -5.65
N CYS A 82 -9.33 -7.63 -6.81
CA CYS A 82 -8.57 -7.57 -8.06
C CYS A 82 -8.06 -6.14 -8.33
N GLN A 83 -8.91 -5.15 -8.02
CA GLN A 83 -8.64 -3.73 -8.17
C GLN A 83 -7.46 -3.27 -7.31
N ALA A 84 -7.23 -3.86 -6.13
CA ALA A 84 -6.12 -3.45 -5.26
C ALA A 84 -4.75 -3.61 -5.93
N CYS A 85 -4.56 -4.68 -6.73
CA CYS A 85 -3.33 -4.88 -7.49
C CYS A 85 -3.41 -4.27 -8.90
N HIS A 86 -4.60 -4.26 -9.51
CA HIS A 86 -4.79 -3.82 -10.89
C HIS A 86 -5.23 -2.36 -11.05
N ILE A 87 -5.28 -1.56 -9.99
CA ILE A 87 -5.39 -0.09 -10.02
C ILE A 87 -4.31 0.48 -9.09
N PRO A 88 -3.02 0.28 -9.41
CA PRO A 88 -1.92 0.74 -8.55
C PRO A 88 -1.83 2.27 -8.50
N GLN A 89 -2.38 2.95 -9.52
CA GLN A 89 -2.40 4.39 -9.63
C GLN A 89 -3.64 4.84 -10.42
N ARG A 90 -4.02 6.09 -10.26
CA ARG A 90 -5.00 6.83 -11.06
C ARG A 90 -4.23 7.85 -11.92
N LYS A 91 -4.83 8.27 -13.04
CA LYS A 91 -4.23 9.25 -13.97
C LYS A 91 -4.83 10.65 -13.88
N VAL A 92 -5.88 10.78 -13.08
CA VAL A 92 -6.64 12.02 -12.91
C VAL A 92 -6.55 12.43 -11.45
N LYS A 93 -6.55 13.74 -11.21
CA LYS A 93 -6.53 14.34 -9.87
C LYS A 93 -7.70 13.84 -9.01
N SER A 94 -7.49 13.65 -7.71
CA SER A 94 -8.56 13.32 -6.76
C SER A 94 -9.15 14.57 -6.14
N ALA A 95 -10.46 14.59 -5.87
CA ALA A 95 -11.03 15.49 -4.87
C ALA A 95 -10.94 14.75 -3.51
N LEU A 96 -9.80 14.86 -2.84
CA LEU A 96 -9.54 14.12 -1.59
C LEU A 96 -10.18 14.81 -0.39
N VAL A 97 -10.14 16.14 -0.34
CA VAL A 97 -10.76 16.92 0.73
C VAL A 97 -11.78 17.90 0.14
N GLN A 98 -12.93 18.03 0.81
CA GLN A 98 -13.91 19.08 0.57
C GLN A 98 -14.11 19.90 1.84
N VAL A 99 -13.93 21.21 1.74
CA VAL A 99 -14.01 22.14 2.87
C VAL A 99 -15.04 23.23 2.57
N SER A 100 -15.91 23.51 3.53
CA SER A 100 -17.05 24.43 3.39
C SER A 100 -17.12 25.51 4.47
N ASP A 101 -15.98 25.83 5.08
CA ASP A 101 -15.81 26.94 6.00
C ASP A 101 -15.61 28.30 5.31
N ILE A 102 -14.80 28.31 4.26
CA ILE A 102 -14.14 29.53 3.78
C ILE A 102 -14.62 29.91 2.39
N PHE A 103 -14.59 31.22 2.13
CA PHE A 103 -14.84 31.78 0.81
C PHE A 103 -13.74 31.31 -0.16
N ASN A 104 -14.10 30.39 -1.05
CA ASN A 104 -13.25 29.98 -2.16
C ASN A 104 -13.08 31.16 -3.15
N PRO A 105 -11.88 31.73 -3.35
CA PRO A 105 -11.71 32.88 -4.24
C PRO A 105 -11.73 32.52 -5.74
N GLY A 106 -11.68 31.24 -6.08
CA GLY A 106 -11.66 30.74 -7.46
C GLY A 106 -13.02 30.82 -8.15
N THR A 107 -13.31 31.92 -8.85
CA THR A 107 -14.49 32.02 -9.74
C THR A 107 -14.18 31.49 -11.13
N LYS A 108 -14.64 30.29 -11.46
CA LYS A 108 -14.38 29.72 -12.79
C LYS A 108 -15.60 29.07 -13.46
N ILE A 109 -16.76 29.03 -12.83
CA ILE A 109 -17.99 28.46 -13.42
C ILE A 109 -18.81 29.56 -14.09
N THR A 110 -18.87 29.61 -15.43
CA THR A 110 -19.57 30.66 -16.20
C THR A 110 -20.70 30.08 -17.06
N PRO A 111 -21.81 30.82 -17.34
CA PRO A 111 -22.36 32.01 -16.67
C PRO A 111 -23.59 31.70 -15.80
N LEU A 112 -23.87 32.43 -14.71
CA LEU A 112 -23.07 33.46 -13.98
C LEU A 112 -21.94 32.83 -13.13
N PRO A 113 -20.84 33.54 -12.79
CA PRO A 113 -19.77 33.07 -11.91
C PRO A 113 -20.32 32.50 -10.59
N LYS A 114 -20.23 31.18 -10.42
CA LYS A 114 -20.63 30.49 -9.18
C LYS A 114 -19.40 30.17 -8.35
N TYR A 115 -19.51 30.43 -7.06
CA TYR A 115 -18.54 30.03 -6.05
C TYR A 115 -18.92 28.66 -5.50
N THR A 116 -17.92 27.80 -5.33
CA THR A 116 -18.10 26.45 -4.78
C THR A 116 -17.30 26.27 -3.51
N TRP A 117 -17.49 25.15 -2.84
CA TRP A 117 -16.61 24.72 -1.76
C TRP A 117 -15.16 24.61 -2.19
N THR A 118 -14.26 24.69 -1.22
CA THR A 118 -12.82 24.51 -1.42
C THR A 118 -12.53 23.03 -1.52
N PHE A 119 -11.72 22.62 -2.49
CA PHE A 119 -11.29 21.23 -2.64
C PHE A 119 -9.77 21.15 -2.53
N TYR A 120 -9.28 20.02 -2.04
CA TYR A 120 -7.85 19.71 -2.03
C TYR A 120 -7.61 18.38 -2.74
N ASP A 121 -6.49 18.32 -3.44
CA ASP A 121 -6.08 17.13 -4.16
C ASP A 121 -5.42 16.06 -3.26
N GLN A 122 -4.98 14.96 -3.87
CA GLN A 122 -4.27 13.86 -3.19
C GLN A 122 -3.00 14.28 -2.41
N ASN A 123 -2.44 15.44 -2.73
CA ASN A 123 -1.22 15.99 -2.15
C ASN A 123 -1.56 17.16 -1.21
N MET A 124 -2.85 17.39 -0.92
CA MET A 124 -3.34 18.50 -0.12
C MET A 124 -3.05 19.87 -0.73
N ASN A 125 -2.94 19.96 -2.06
CA ASN A 125 -2.90 21.25 -2.73
C ASN A 125 -4.32 21.76 -2.97
N TYR A 126 -4.54 23.06 -2.71
CA TYR A 126 -5.78 23.73 -3.07
C TYR A 126 -6.12 23.55 -4.56
N TRP A 127 -7.39 23.24 -4.82
CA TRP A 127 -7.94 23.04 -6.14
C TRP A 127 -9.35 23.64 -6.27
N ASN A 128 -9.57 24.46 -7.30
CA ASN A 128 -10.90 24.78 -7.79
C ASN A 128 -11.46 23.68 -8.72
N HIS A 129 -12.01 22.62 -8.12
CA HIS A 129 -12.49 21.43 -8.82
C HIS A 129 -13.38 21.73 -10.03
N TYR A 130 -14.51 22.40 -9.80
CA TYR A 130 -15.49 22.67 -10.84
C TYR A 130 -14.98 23.67 -11.89
N GLY A 131 -14.16 24.63 -11.46
CA GLY A 131 -13.49 25.56 -12.36
C GLY A 131 -12.60 24.87 -13.38
N GLU A 132 -11.73 23.98 -12.91
CA GLU A 132 -10.85 23.20 -13.79
C GLU A 132 -11.64 22.27 -14.71
N LEU A 133 -12.68 21.60 -14.22
CA LEU A 133 -13.54 20.74 -15.06
C LEU A 133 -14.19 21.50 -16.23
N THR A 134 -14.51 22.79 -16.05
CA THR A 134 -15.07 23.62 -17.14
C THR A 134 -14.02 24.15 -18.11
N MET A 135 -12.75 24.19 -17.73
CA MET A 135 -11.65 24.68 -18.57
C MET A 135 -10.98 23.57 -19.38
N PHE A 136 -11.02 22.33 -18.90
CA PHE A 136 -10.35 21.20 -19.55
C PHE A 136 -11.36 20.32 -20.30
N THR A 137 -11.14 20.13 -21.60
CA THR A 137 -11.90 19.16 -22.41
C THR A 137 -11.36 17.75 -22.17
N ALA A 138 -12.08 16.71 -22.61
CA ALA A 138 -11.57 15.33 -22.60
C ALA A 138 -10.23 15.15 -23.36
N LYS A 139 -9.83 16.10 -24.21
CA LYS A 139 -8.55 16.10 -24.94
C LYS A 139 -7.42 16.81 -24.19
N ASP A 140 -7.74 17.69 -23.24
CA ASP A 140 -6.81 18.58 -22.55
C ASP A 140 -6.84 18.39 -21.02
N GLN A 141 -7.26 17.21 -20.54
CA GLN A 141 -7.26 16.93 -19.11
C GLN A 141 -5.82 16.82 -18.61
N PRO A 142 -5.39 17.66 -17.66
CA PRO A 142 -4.06 17.54 -17.08
C PRO A 142 -3.96 16.17 -16.38
N SER A 143 -2.93 15.39 -16.72
CA SER A 143 -2.66 14.15 -16.01
C SER A 143 -2.01 14.48 -14.68
N ASP A 144 -2.70 14.17 -13.59
CA ASP A 144 -2.18 14.30 -12.24
C ASP A 144 -2.23 12.91 -11.59
N PRO A 145 -1.20 12.08 -11.86
CA PRO A 145 -1.23 10.71 -11.44
C PRO A 145 -1.02 10.60 -9.93
N PHE A 146 -1.81 9.75 -9.30
CA PHE A 146 -1.67 9.50 -7.87
C PHE A 146 -1.96 8.06 -7.52
N ILE A 147 -1.47 7.65 -6.36
CA ILE A 147 -1.73 6.31 -5.83
C ILE A 147 -2.99 6.40 -4.95
N PRO A 148 -4.01 5.56 -5.18
CA PRO A 148 -5.16 5.49 -4.29
C PRO A 148 -4.79 5.23 -2.84
N GLU A 149 -5.65 5.67 -1.94
CA GLU A 149 -5.68 5.09 -0.60
C GLU A 149 -6.34 3.71 -0.65
N TYR A 150 -6.13 2.93 0.39
CA TYR A 150 -6.75 1.61 0.53
C TYR A 150 -7.69 1.57 1.74
N ALA A 151 -8.85 0.95 1.58
CA ALA A 151 -9.79 0.71 2.66
C ALA A 151 -10.25 -0.75 2.67
N LYS A 152 -10.49 -1.28 3.87
CA LYS A 152 -11.19 -2.55 4.02
C LYS A 152 -12.68 -2.30 3.74
N TYR A 153 -13.32 -3.16 2.97
CA TYR A 153 -14.76 -3.12 2.71
C TYR A 153 -15.26 -4.53 2.44
N LYS A 154 -16.29 -4.98 3.17
CA LYS A 154 -16.87 -6.33 3.07
C LYS A 154 -15.83 -7.47 3.04
N GLY A 155 -14.82 -7.38 3.91
CA GLY A 155 -13.80 -8.43 4.10
C GLY A 155 -12.59 -8.37 3.16
N GLN A 156 -12.60 -7.51 2.14
CA GLN A 156 -11.49 -7.31 1.20
C GLN A 156 -10.92 -5.88 1.28
N ILE A 157 -9.73 -5.68 0.73
CA ILE A 157 -9.09 -4.37 0.59
C ILE A 157 -9.31 -3.86 -0.83
N PHE A 158 -9.79 -2.63 -0.95
CA PHE A 158 -10.01 -1.94 -2.22
C PHE A 158 -9.24 -0.63 -2.28
N PRO A 159 -8.80 -0.21 -3.48
CA PRO A 159 -8.36 1.14 -3.71
C PRO A 159 -9.59 2.06 -3.70
N VAL A 160 -9.51 3.16 -2.96
CA VAL A 160 -10.62 4.09 -2.75
C VAL A 160 -10.16 5.55 -2.84
N ASN A 161 -11.12 6.44 -3.09
CA ASN A 161 -11.05 7.83 -2.65
C ASN A 161 -11.96 7.98 -1.43
N ALA A 162 -11.38 7.95 -0.23
CA ALA A 162 -12.13 8.18 1.00
C ALA A 162 -12.09 9.67 1.31
N VAL A 163 -13.16 10.39 0.95
CA VAL A 163 -13.19 11.85 1.02
C VAL A 163 -13.10 12.31 2.47
N HIS A 164 -12.21 13.26 2.73
CA HIS A 164 -12.20 14.02 3.97
C HIS A 164 -13.07 15.26 3.81
N SER A 165 -13.79 15.62 4.86
CA SER A 165 -14.65 16.80 4.87
C SER A 165 -14.44 17.67 6.09
N ALA A 166 -14.58 18.98 5.91
CA ALA A 166 -14.67 19.93 7.00
C ALA A 166 -15.75 21.00 6.71
N TRP A 167 -16.66 21.23 7.64
CA TRP A 167 -17.91 21.95 7.38
C TRP A 167 -18.62 22.47 8.65
N PRO A 168 -19.36 23.59 8.59
CA PRO A 168 -20.18 24.05 9.71
C PRO A 168 -21.43 23.18 9.84
N GLY A 169 -21.68 22.63 11.01
CA GLY A 169 -22.89 21.87 11.32
C GLY A 169 -23.86 22.63 12.23
N ILE A 170 -25.10 22.18 12.25
CA ILE A 170 -26.11 22.60 13.22
C ILE A 170 -26.49 21.35 14.03
N TYR A 171 -26.02 21.33 15.27
CA TYR A 171 -26.26 20.26 16.23
C TYR A 171 -27.57 20.51 16.98
N THR A 172 -28.43 19.49 17.05
CA THR A 172 -29.65 19.49 17.87
C THR A 172 -29.52 18.35 18.88
N GLU A 173 -29.68 18.65 20.17
CA GLU A 173 -29.55 17.62 21.21
C GLU A 173 -30.63 16.54 21.07
N GLY A 174 -30.21 15.27 21.12
CA GLY A 174 -31.09 14.12 20.94
C GLY A 174 -31.29 13.64 19.49
N GLU A 175 -30.93 14.47 18.50
CA GLU A 175 -30.98 14.09 17.09
C GLU A 175 -29.74 13.29 16.67
N LYS A 176 -29.94 12.31 15.78
CA LYS A 176 -28.84 11.43 15.30
C LYS A 176 -27.92 12.12 14.29
N GLY A 177 -28.48 13.02 13.49
CA GLY A 177 -27.78 13.69 12.40
C GLY A 177 -27.35 15.11 12.74
N LEU A 178 -26.59 15.70 11.81
CA LEU A 178 -26.25 17.12 11.82
C LEU A 178 -26.91 17.79 10.62
N ASP A 179 -27.62 18.89 10.88
CA ASP A 179 -28.08 19.79 9.83
C ASP A 179 -26.87 20.59 9.30
N GLN A 180 -26.93 21.07 8.04
CA GLN A 180 -25.88 21.91 7.46
C GLN A 180 -26.45 23.30 7.12
N PRO A 181 -25.80 24.41 7.49
CA PRO A 181 -26.14 25.73 6.98
C PRO A 181 -26.07 25.74 5.45
N LYS A 182 -26.90 26.55 4.80
CA LYS A 182 -26.87 26.63 3.34
C LYS A 182 -25.54 27.21 2.90
N GLN A 183 -25.00 26.69 1.80
CA GLN A 183 -23.79 27.24 1.18
C GLN A 183 -23.87 28.75 0.94
N ARG A 184 -25.04 29.22 0.49
CA ARG A 184 -25.30 30.64 0.27
C ARG A 184 -25.12 31.48 1.53
N ASP A 185 -25.47 30.94 2.70
CA ASP A 185 -25.42 31.66 3.97
C ASP A 185 -23.95 31.85 4.39
N ILE A 186 -23.13 30.79 4.32
CA ILE A 186 -21.69 30.86 4.56
C ILE A 186 -21.00 31.82 3.58
N TYR A 187 -21.34 31.71 2.29
CA TYR A 187 -20.82 32.61 1.26
C TYR A 187 -21.16 34.08 1.54
N ASN A 188 -22.42 34.39 1.81
CA ASN A 188 -22.87 35.76 2.06
C ASN A 188 -22.29 36.34 3.36
N MET A 189 -22.06 35.51 4.37
CA MET A 189 -21.37 35.90 5.61
C MET A 189 -19.96 36.44 5.29
N TRP A 190 -19.18 35.69 4.52
CA TRP A 190 -17.84 36.11 4.10
C TRP A 190 -17.87 37.35 3.20
N ILE A 191 -18.83 37.45 2.27
CA ILE A 191 -19.00 38.65 1.43
C ILE A 191 -19.31 39.88 2.28
N ALA A 192 -20.19 39.76 3.27
CA ALA A 192 -20.53 40.87 4.16
C ALA A 192 -19.30 41.34 4.95
N HIS A 193 -18.53 40.42 5.52
CA HIS A 193 -17.29 40.72 6.24
C HIS A 193 -16.21 41.34 5.35
N ASN A 194 -16.03 40.84 4.12
CA ASN A 194 -15.03 41.36 3.20
C ASN A 194 -15.37 42.75 2.67
N LYS A 195 -16.67 43.07 2.54
CA LYS A 195 -17.13 44.41 2.18
C LYS A 195 -17.01 45.39 3.35
N ASP A 196 -17.26 44.93 4.57
CA ASP A 196 -17.24 45.74 5.79
C ASP A 196 -16.71 44.89 6.95
N LYS A 197 -15.46 45.16 7.36
CA LYS A 197 -14.76 44.39 8.40
C LYS A 197 -15.40 44.51 9.79
N SER A 198 -16.31 45.46 10.00
CA SER A 198 -17.10 45.55 11.23
C SER A 198 -18.20 44.48 11.31
N LYS A 199 -18.61 43.90 10.18
CA LYS A 199 -19.57 42.80 10.12
C LYS A 199 -18.85 41.47 10.30
N TYR A 200 -19.28 40.69 11.29
CA TYR A 200 -18.67 39.40 11.66
C TYR A 200 -17.14 39.50 11.82
N PRO A 201 -16.63 40.41 12.66
CA PRO A 201 -15.21 40.77 12.73
C PRO A 201 -14.30 39.60 13.13
N GLU A 202 -14.85 38.62 13.83
CA GLU A 202 -14.16 37.41 14.27
C GLU A 202 -13.56 36.62 13.08
N LEU A 203 -14.18 36.66 11.89
CA LEU A 203 -13.63 36.03 10.69
C LEU A 203 -12.23 36.55 10.33
N GLY A 204 -11.85 37.75 10.76
CA GLY A 204 -10.50 38.29 10.56
C GLY A 204 -9.41 37.58 11.37
N LYS A 205 -9.77 36.70 12.30
CA LYS A 205 -8.84 35.84 13.04
C LYS A 205 -8.39 34.62 12.24
N ILE A 206 -9.19 34.20 11.25
CA ILE A 206 -8.93 33.03 10.40
C ILE A 206 -7.85 33.38 9.38
N LYS A 207 -6.75 32.62 9.41
CA LYS A 207 -5.57 32.88 8.58
C LYS A 207 -5.18 31.63 7.78
N ASP A 208 -4.37 31.89 6.77
CA ASP A 208 -3.65 30.86 6.03
C ASP A 208 -2.38 30.51 6.82
N HIS A 209 -2.34 29.29 7.37
CA HIS A 209 -1.20 28.82 8.18
C HIS A 209 -0.21 27.98 7.38
N ASN A 210 -0.62 27.45 6.21
CA ASN A 210 0.22 26.60 5.38
C ASN A 210 0.80 27.31 4.13
N SER A 211 0.47 28.57 3.94
CA SER A 211 0.85 29.44 2.82
C SER A 211 0.37 28.96 1.45
N ASP A 212 -0.76 28.25 1.37
CA ASP A 212 -1.38 27.81 0.11
C ASP A 212 -2.33 28.84 -0.52
N SER A 213 -2.44 30.03 0.09
CA SER A 213 -3.33 31.15 -0.24
C SER A 213 -4.80 30.98 0.14
N ILE A 214 -5.17 29.91 0.84
CA ILE A 214 -6.51 29.66 1.38
C ILE A 214 -6.41 29.66 2.90
N PRO A 215 -7.15 30.52 3.61
CA PRO A 215 -7.20 30.42 5.07
C PRO A 215 -7.76 29.06 5.53
N GLU A 216 -7.54 28.66 6.78
CA GLU A 216 -8.12 27.44 7.36
C GLU A 216 -8.75 27.68 8.73
N VAL A 217 -9.82 26.95 9.04
CA VAL A 217 -10.38 26.89 10.40
C VAL A 217 -9.76 25.71 11.14
N ASN A 218 -8.61 25.93 11.78
CA ASN A 218 -7.81 24.84 12.39
C ASN A 218 -7.36 25.09 13.84
N THR A 219 -7.06 26.33 14.25
CA THR A 219 -6.69 26.61 15.65
C THR A 219 -7.93 26.79 16.54
N ALA A 220 -7.79 26.60 17.86
CA ALA A 220 -8.89 26.79 18.80
C ALA A 220 -9.56 28.18 18.67
N GLY A 221 -8.76 29.24 18.53
CA GLY A 221 -9.26 30.60 18.37
C GLY A 221 -10.02 30.83 17.05
N GLU A 222 -9.61 30.15 15.97
CA GLU A 222 -10.28 30.25 14.67
C GLU A 222 -11.56 29.43 14.61
N ILE A 223 -11.58 28.27 15.27
CA ILE A 223 -12.78 27.45 15.44
C ILE A 223 -13.84 28.25 16.18
N ASP A 224 -13.49 28.89 17.31
CA ASP A 224 -14.40 29.79 18.04
C ASP A 224 -14.87 30.95 17.16
N ALA A 225 -13.94 31.59 16.45
CA ALA A 225 -14.24 32.71 15.57
C ALA A 225 -15.24 32.32 14.46
N PHE A 226 -15.07 31.14 13.87
CA PHE A 226 -15.92 30.64 12.81
C PHE A 226 -17.31 30.26 13.34
N ILE A 227 -17.39 29.47 14.43
CA ILE A 227 -18.67 29.08 15.06
C ILE A 227 -19.47 30.33 15.46
N ASN A 228 -18.83 31.31 16.10
CA ASN A 228 -19.48 32.55 16.53
C ASN A 228 -19.98 33.37 15.35
N SER A 229 -19.19 33.45 14.27
CA SER A 229 -19.57 34.20 13.07
C SER A 229 -20.75 33.58 12.34
N VAL A 230 -20.77 32.25 12.19
CA VAL A 230 -21.90 31.52 11.57
C VAL A 230 -23.15 31.63 12.45
N THR A 231 -23.00 31.55 13.77
CA THR A 231 -24.11 31.74 14.73
C THR A 231 -24.73 33.14 14.59
N ALA A 232 -23.90 34.18 14.57
CA ALA A 232 -24.35 35.56 14.39
C ALA A 232 -25.05 35.75 13.04
N TYR A 233 -24.44 35.27 11.95
CA TYR A 233 -25.01 35.41 10.61
C TYR A 233 -26.38 34.73 10.48
N LEU A 234 -26.52 33.48 10.95
CA LEU A 234 -27.79 32.77 10.88
C LEU A 234 -28.87 33.44 11.72
N SER A 235 -28.51 33.99 12.89
CA SER A 235 -29.43 34.77 13.73
C SER A 235 -29.89 36.05 13.00
N ASP A 236 -28.98 36.78 12.36
CA ASP A 236 -29.28 37.98 11.58
C ASP A 236 -30.18 37.69 10.36
N GLN A 237 -30.11 36.47 9.80
CA GLN A 237 -31.00 36.01 8.73
C GLN A 237 -32.35 35.47 9.25
N GLY A 238 -32.59 35.50 10.56
CA GLY A 238 -33.85 35.07 11.18
C GLY A 238 -33.98 33.56 11.37
N TYR A 239 -32.89 32.79 11.30
CA TYR A 239 -32.93 31.37 11.66
C TYR A 239 -33.13 31.23 13.17
N SER A 240 -34.14 30.45 13.58
CA SER A 240 -34.31 30.09 14.99
C SER A 240 -33.26 29.05 15.38
N LEU A 241 -32.38 29.42 16.31
CA LEU A 241 -31.39 28.53 16.92
C LEU A 241 -31.85 27.99 18.28
N THR A 242 -33.14 28.09 18.61
CA THR A 242 -33.67 27.55 19.86
C THR A 242 -33.47 26.03 19.92
N GLY A 243 -32.72 25.56 20.93
CA GLY A 243 -32.37 24.14 21.07
C GLY A 243 -31.31 23.65 20.07
N LYS A 244 -30.72 24.54 19.26
CA LYS A 244 -29.71 24.22 18.26
C LYS A 244 -28.39 24.93 18.57
N LYS A 245 -27.27 24.31 18.23
CA LYS A 245 -25.93 24.89 18.35
C LYS A 245 -25.19 24.79 17.03
N ILE A 246 -24.54 25.87 16.62
CA ILE A 246 -23.60 25.80 15.52
C ILE A 246 -22.34 25.11 16.01
N VAL A 247 -21.82 24.20 15.18
CA VAL A 247 -20.62 23.42 15.45
C VAL A 247 -19.70 23.48 14.25
N TRP A 248 -18.41 23.24 14.47
CA TRP A 248 -17.45 23.04 13.38
C TRP A 248 -17.08 21.57 13.29
N VAL A 249 -17.29 20.94 12.14
CA VAL A 249 -16.92 19.55 11.91
C VAL A 249 -15.63 19.54 11.10
N ASN A 250 -14.53 19.05 11.66
CA ASN A 250 -13.31 18.75 10.92
C ASN A 250 -13.08 17.24 10.98
N ASN A 251 -13.32 16.59 9.84
CA ASN A 251 -13.30 15.15 9.74
C ASN A 251 -14.33 14.49 10.69
N ASP A 252 -13.90 13.63 11.62
CA ASP A 252 -14.76 13.00 12.64
C ASP A 252 -14.84 13.81 13.93
N LYS A 253 -14.16 14.97 14.02
CA LYS A 253 -14.23 15.84 15.19
C LYS A 253 -15.30 16.91 15.00
N MET A 254 -16.34 16.85 15.83
CA MET A 254 -17.37 17.89 15.93
C MET A 254 -17.06 18.81 17.11
N TYR A 255 -16.53 19.98 16.82
CA TYR A 255 -16.19 21.03 17.78
C TYR A 255 -17.44 21.81 18.21
N LEU A 256 -17.66 21.85 19.51
CA LEU A 256 -18.69 22.68 20.17
C LEU A 256 -18.17 24.10 20.42
N ASN A 257 -16.85 24.22 20.56
CA ASN A 257 -16.06 25.44 20.69
C ASN A 257 -14.61 25.09 20.32
N GLY A 258 -13.69 26.04 20.43
CA GLY A 258 -12.28 25.88 20.05
C GLY A 258 -11.52 24.77 20.77
N ASN A 259 -11.96 24.38 21.98
CA ASN A 259 -11.25 23.43 22.83
C ASN A 259 -11.99 22.10 23.03
N ASP A 260 -13.32 22.10 22.89
CA ASP A 260 -14.16 20.94 23.15
C ASP A 260 -14.74 20.37 21.86
N TYR A 261 -14.48 19.08 21.60
CA TYR A 261 -15.09 18.33 20.51
C TYR A 261 -15.59 16.96 20.93
N LYS A 262 -16.55 16.43 20.17
CA LYS A 262 -17.00 15.04 20.22
C LYS A 262 -16.51 14.30 18.98
N ILE A 263 -16.18 13.02 19.12
CA ILE A 263 -15.90 12.16 17.96
C ILE A 263 -17.23 11.64 17.42
N LEU A 264 -17.49 11.92 16.15
CA LEU A 264 -18.62 11.38 15.41
C LEU A 264 -18.33 9.93 15.00
N GLU A 265 -19.35 9.10 15.05
CA GLU A 265 -19.28 7.75 14.53
C GLU A 265 -19.19 7.78 13.01
N LYS A 266 -18.36 6.90 12.46
CA LYS A 266 -18.18 6.69 11.02
C LYS A 266 -17.86 5.23 10.77
N GLU A 267 -18.14 4.77 9.56
CA GLU A 267 -17.77 3.43 9.14
C GLU A 267 -16.25 3.29 9.02
N TYR A 268 -15.72 2.08 9.20
CA TYR A 268 -14.27 1.85 9.23
C TYR A 268 -13.58 2.07 7.86
N TRP A 269 -14.35 2.21 6.78
CA TRP A 269 -13.86 2.59 5.45
C TRP A 269 -13.93 4.10 5.18
N GLU A 270 -14.57 4.87 6.06
CA GLU A 270 -14.75 6.31 5.91
C GLU A 270 -13.55 7.08 6.43
N SER A 271 -13.17 8.11 5.67
CA SER A 271 -12.25 9.12 6.16
C SER A 271 -12.99 10.05 7.12
N SER A 272 -14.15 10.59 6.71
CA SER A 272 -15.04 11.43 7.51
C SER A 272 -16.48 10.88 7.52
N PRO A 273 -17.24 11.06 8.62
CA PRO A 273 -18.69 10.84 8.59
C PRO A 273 -19.35 11.79 7.58
N TYR A 274 -20.45 11.35 6.97
CA TYR A 274 -21.22 12.11 5.97
C TYR A 274 -20.47 12.45 4.68
N ALA A 275 -19.22 12.01 4.52
CA ALA A 275 -18.45 12.16 3.28
C ALA A 275 -18.43 10.84 2.49
N SER A 276 -18.37 10.94 1.16
CA SER A 276 -18.41 9.77 0.29
C SER A 276 -17.09 8.99 0.29
N VAL A 277 -17.20 7.68 0.06
CA VAL A 277 -16.06 6.80 -0.15
C VAL A 277 -16.25 6.11 -1.48
N TYR A 278 -15.49 6.54 -2.48
CA TYR A 278 -15.61 6.03 -3.83
C TYR A 278 -14.66 4.86 -4.04
N LYS A 279 -15.22 3.68 -4.31
CA LYS A 279 -14.42 2.50 -4.63
C LYS A 279 -13.99 2.49 -6.09
N TYR A 280 -12.69 2.42 -6.36
CA TYR A 280 -12.22 2.38 -7.74
C TYR A 280 -12.46 1.03 -8.40
N SER A 281 -13.21 1.05 -9.50
CA SER A 281 -13.53 -0.14 -10.31
C SER A 281 -13.27 0.03 -11.81
N HIS A 282 -12.87 1.24 -12.23
CA HIS A 282 -12.53 1.58 -13.61
C HIS A 282 -11.03 1.92 -13.75
N ASP A 283 -10.56 2.05 -14.99
CA ASP A 283 -9.15 2.25 -15.36
C ASP A 283 -8.21 1.16 -14.83
N VAL A 284 -8.70 -0.08 -14.89
CA VAL A 284 -7.94 -1.29 -14.56
C VAL A 284 -6.72 -1.43 -15.49
N TYR A 285 -5.57 -1.70 -14.89
CA TYR A 285 -4.27 -1.91 -15.52
C TYR A 285 -4.09 -3.37 -15.94
N PRO A 286 -3.35 -3.63 -17.02
CA PRO A 286 -3.04 -5.00 -17.43
C PRO A 286 -2.10 -5.65 -16.39
N ALA A 287 -2.03 -6.98 -16.39
CA ALA A 287 -1.21 -7.74 -15.42
C ALA A 287 0.27 -7.29 -15.35
N LYS A 288 0.86 -6.89 -16.48
CA LYS A 288 2.26 -6.41 -16.54
C LYS A 288 2.47 -5.01 -15.94
N ALA A 289 1.42 -4.34 -15.48
CA ALA A 289 1.47 -3.02 -14.86
C ALA A 289 0.67 -2.95 -13.56
N GLY A 290 0.32 -4.11 -12.98
CA GLY A 290 -0.26 -4.20 -11.64
C GLY A 290 0.82 -4.35 -10.57
N LEU A 291 0.44 -4.18 -9.31
CA LEU A 291 1.32 -4.46 -8.16
C LEU A 291 1.70 -5.94 -8.12
N GLY A 292 2.92 -6.22 -7.67
CA GLY A 292 3.48 -7.56 -7.53
C GLY A 292 4.27 -8.04 -8.75
N ILE A 293 4.28 -7.27 -9.84
CA ILE A 293 5.06 -7.62 -11.03
C ILE A 293 6.57 -7.60 -10.76
N ASN A 294 7.03 -6.82 -9.78
CA ASN A 294 8.43 -6.82 -9.33
C ASN A 294 8.65 -7.72 -8.09
N GLY A 295 7.70 -8.61 -7.78
CA GLY A 295 7.75 -9.50 -6.62
C GLY A 295 7.14 -8.90 -5.36
N CYS A 296 7.39 -9.54 -4.22
CA CYS A 296 6.72 -9.25 -2.96
C CYS A 296 6.96 -7.81 -2.45
N THR A 297 8.08 -7.20 -2.83
CA THR A 297 8.51 -5.88 -2.31
C THR A 297 7.70 -4.69 -2.82
N ASP A 298 6.89 -4.86 -3.87
CA ASP A 298 5.94 -3.84 -4.31
C ASP A 298 4.96 -3.47 -3.18
N CYS A 299 4.60 -4.46 -2.34
CA CYS A 299 3.70 -4.27 -1.20
C CYS A 299 4.43 -4.46 0.15
N HIS A 300 5.38 -5.39 0.24
CA HIS A 300 6.08 -5.73 1.48
C HIS A 300 7.46 -5.07 1.55
N SER A 301 7.52 -3.75 1.40
CA SER A 301 8.72 -2.96 1.66
C SER A 301 8.39 -1.77 2.55
N PHE A 302 9.38 -1.26 3.27
CA PHE A 302 9.27 -0.07 4.12
C PHE A 302 8.93 1.20 3.33
N ASN A 303 9.16 1.19 2.01
CA ASN A 303 8.82 2.27 1.10
C ASN A 303 7.61 1.92 0.21
N SER A 304 6.87 0.86 0.52
CA SER A 304 5.73 0.45 -0.29
C SER A 304 4.60 1.47 -0.25
N ASP A 305 4.04 1.72 -1.43
CA ASP A 305 2.92 2.64 -1.58
C ASP A 305 1.60 2.11 -1.02
N MET A 306 1.53 0.81 -0.72
CA MET A 306 0.34 0.14 -0.22
C MET A 306 0.21 0.11 1.30
N PHE A 307 1.30 -0.11 2.06
CA PHE A 307 1.21 -0.25 3.52
C PHE A 307 1.90 0.87 4.28
N PHE A 308 3.10 1.28 3.85
CA PHE A 308 3.93 2.21 4.61
C PHE A 308 3.80 3.67 4.17
N ARG A 309 3.21 3.92 2.99
CA ARG A 309 2.87 5.27 2.53
C ARG A 309 2.08 6.05 3.56
N GLN A 310 2.44 7.33 3.70
CA GLN A 310 1.68 8.29 4.48
C GLN A 310 0.43 8.72 3.72
N VAL A 311 -0.72 8.64 4.38
CA VAL A 311 -2.03 9.06 3.89
C VAL A 311 -2.66 10.04 4.86
N VAL A 312 -3.60 10.85 4.38
CA VAL A 312 -4.22 11.90 5.20
C VAL A 312 -5.03 11.25 6.32
N LYS A 313 -4.79 11.71 7.55
CA LYS A 313 -5.60 11.39 8.73
C LYS A 313 -6.57 12.52 9.03
N TYR A 314 -6.07 13.76 9.06
CA TYR A 314 -6.87 14.97 9.18
C TYR A 314 -6.39 16.00 8.16
N PRO A 315 -7.31 16.72 7.49
CA PRO A 315 -6.94 17.74 6.51
C PRO A 315 -6.03 18.83 7.08
N PHE A 316 -6.30 19.28 8.30
CA PHE A 316 -5.60 20.40 8.92
C PHE A 316 -5.26 20.10 10.38
N GLY A 317 -3.99 20.21 10.75
CA GLY A 317 -3.47 20.26 12.11
C GLY A 317 -3.45 21.69 12.66
N GLU A 318 -2.90 21.89 13.87
CA GLU A 318 -2.81 23.23 14.49
C GLU A 318 -1.94 24.21 13.68
N ASP A 319 -1.04 23.70 12.85
CA ASP A 319 -0.16 24.45 11.95
C ASP A 319 -0.73 24.60 10.52
N GLY A 320 -1.98 24.18 10.29
CA GLY A 320 -2.63 24.20 8.98
C GLY A 320 -2.15 23.10 8.03
N GLN A 321 -1.13 22.33 8.42
CA GLN A 321 -0.59 21.23 7.61
C GLN A 321 -1.44 19.96 7.79
N PRO A 322 -1.50 19.08 6.78
CA PRO A 322 -2.22 17.81 6.93
C PRO A 322 -1.56 16.91 7.96
N VAL A 323 -2.38 16.34 8.84
CA VAL A 323 -1.94 15.30 9.77
C VAL A 323 -1.92 13.99 9.04
N MET A 324 -0.74 13.38 8.91
CA MET A 324 -0.54 12.14 8.17
C MET A 324 -0.53 10.90 9.07
N GLN A 325 -0.80 9.73 8.49
CA GLN A 325 -0.58 8.43 9.13
C GLN A 325 -0.20 7.37 8.10
N PRO A 326 0.50 6.29 8.48
CA PRO A 326 0.77 5.20 7.56
C PRO A 326 -0.52 4.45 7.17
N GLN A 327 -0.62 4.06 5.90
CA GLN A 327 -1.77 3.38 5.31
C GLN A 327 -2.15 2.08 6.05
N TYR A 328 -1.18 1.34 6.59
CA TYR A 328 -1.48 0.14 7.38
C TYR A 328 -2.29 0.42 8.65
N LYS A 329 -2.13 1.61 9.24
CA LYS A 329 -2.88 2.02 10.43
C LYS A 329 -4.33 2.29 10.08
N LYS A 330 -4.58 2.95 8.93
CA LYS A 330 -5.91 3.11 8.35
C LYS A 330 -6.57 1.76 8.05
N LEU A 331 -5.81 0.78 7.58
CA LEU A 331 -6.28 -0.59 7.37
C LEU A 331 -6.48 -1.39 8.68
N GLY A 332 -6.20 -0.82 9.86
CA GLY A 332 -6.30 -1.53 11.15
C GLY A 332 -5.39 -2.76 11.21
N MET A 333 -4.17 -2.66 10.65
CA MET A 333 -3.18 -3.74 10.66
C MET A 333 -2.13 -3.54 11.75
N SER A 334 -1.56 -4.65 12.23
CA SER A 334 -0.47 -4.62 13.22
C SER A 334 0.80 -4.02 12.61
N SER A 335 1.33 -2.98 13.27
CA SER A 335 2.62 -2.36 12.91
C SER A 335 3.75 -3.39 12.93
N THR A 336 3.91 -4.13 14.03
CA THR A 336 4.97 -5.15 14.18
C THR A 336 4.84 -6.26 13.14
N GLY A 337 3.62 -6.74 12.87
CA GLY A 337 3.41 -7.81 11.89
C GLY A 337 3.80 -7.38 10.47
N LEU A 338 3.46 -6.15 10.07
CA LEU A 338 3.85 -5.62 8.77
C LEU A 338 5.34 -5.28 8.70
N TRP A 339 5.92 -4.76 9.78
CA TRP A 339 7.35 -4.52 9.88
C TRP A 339 8.14 -5.81 9.67
N LEU A 340 7.76 -6.91 10.36
CA LEU A 340 8.41 -8.22 10.20
C LEU A 340 8.26 -8.75 8.77
N SER A 341 7.10 -8.52 8.15
CA SER A 341 6.88 -8.90 6.75
C SER A 341 7.76 -8.09 5.80
N ALA A 342 7.85 -6.76 5.98
CA ALA A 342 8.70 -5.91 5.15
C ALA A 342 10.19 -6.21 5.36
N PHE A 343 10.61 -6.43 6.60
CA PHE A 343 11.96 -6.86 6.93
C PHE A 343 12.34 -8.17 6.25
N ARG A 344 11.45 -9.18 6.30
CA ARG A 344 11.65 -10.47 5.62
C ARG A 344 11.80 -10.31 4.12
N GLU A 345 10.82 -9.67 3.47
CA GLU A 345 10.79 -9.58 2.02
C GLU A 345 11.87 -8.64 1.47
N GLN A 346 12.04 -7.46 2.05
CA GLN A 346 12.97 -6.44 1.57
C GLN A 346 14.42 -6.68 1.99
N ILE A 347 14.67 -7.16 3.21
CA ILE A 347 16.03 -7.27 3.75
C ILE A 347 16.53 -8.72 3.70
N ILE A 348 15.86 -9.64 4.40
CA ILE A 348 16.36 -11.02 4.57
C ILE A 348 16.50 -11.71 3.22
N LYS A 349 15.44 -11.74 2.41
CA LYS A 349 15.47 -12.39 1.09
C LYS A 349 16.40 -11.69 0.09
N SER A 350 16.62 -10.38 0.26
CA SER A 350 17.61 -9.64 -0.55
C SER A 350 19.05 -10.02 -0.22
N ILE A 351 19.31 -10.61 0.95
CA ILE A 351 20.59 -11.22 1.30
C ILE A 351 20.60 -12.69 0.88
N GLU A 352 19.49 -13.38 1.07
CA GLU A 352 19.33 -14.81 0.79
C GLU A 352 19.65 -15.17 -0.67
N TYR A 353 19.04 -14.48 -1.63
CA TYR A 353 19.21 -14.83 -3.02
C TYR A 353 20.66 -14.64 -3.50
N PRO A 354 21.34 -13.50 -3.24
CA PRO A 354 22.77 -13.39 -3.50
C PRO A 354 23.60 -14.44 -2.77
N ALA A 355 23.31 -14.73 -1.49
CA ALA A 355 24.05 -15.75 -0.74
C ALA A 355 23.91 -17.15 -1.38
N LEU A 356 22.74 -17.47 -1.94
CA LEU A 356 22.51 -18.71 -2.68
C LEU A 356 23.31 -18.76 -3.99
N PHE A 357 23.36 -17.67 -4.76
CA PHE A 357 24.21 -17.59 -5.95
C PHE A 357 25.70 -17.67 -5.61
N LEU A 358 26.13 -17.00 -4.53
CA LEU A 358 27.51 -17.09 -4.04
C LEU A 358 27.87 -18.52 -3.67
N LEU A 359 26.99 -19.20 -2.93
CA LEU A 359 27.18 -20.61 -2.56
C LEU A 359 27.32 -21.50 -3.80
N LEU A 360 26.48 -21.31 -4.81
CA LEU A 360 26.58 -22.05 -6.07
C LEU A 360 27.94 -21.84 -6.74
N LEU A 361 28.41 -20.60 -6.87
CA LEU A 361 29.71 -20.28 -7.47
C LEU A 361 30.88 -20.91 -6.68
N ILE A 362 30.80 -20.89 -5.35
CA ILE A 362 31.81 -21.49 -4.48
C ILE A 362 31.81 -23.02 -4.58
N ILE A 363 30.65 -23.66 -4.70
CA ILE A 363 30.55 -25.11 -4.94
C ILE A 363 31.16 -25.46 -6.30
N LEU A 364 30.87 -24.71 -7.36
CA LEU A 364 31.45 -24.93 -8.68
C LEU A 364 32.98 -24.77 -8.65
N LEU A 365 33.48 -23.75 -7.96
CA LEU A 365 34.92 -23.58 -7.75
C LEU A 365 35.51 -24.74 -6.92
N SER A 366 34.78 -25.24 -5.91
CA SER A 366 35.19 -26.40 -5.11
C SER A 366 35.38 -27.64 -5.97
N ILE A 367 34.45 -27.87 -6.89
CA ILE A 367 34.50 -28.99 -7.83
C ILE A 367 35.69 -28.79 -8.78
N ALA A 368 35.85 -27.60 -9.36
CA ALA A 368 36.96 -27.29 -10.25
C ALA A 368 38.32 -27.49 -9.57
N CYS A 369 38.51 -26.97 -8.35
CA CYS A 369 39.73 -27.20 -7.56
C CYS A 369 39.93 -28.68 -7.24
N SER A 370 38.86 -29.42 -6.94
CA SER A 370 38.98 -30.86 -6.70
C SER A 370 39.36 -31.66 -7.95
N VAL A 371 38.90 -31.26 -9.12
CA VAL A 371 39.28 -31.89 -10.40
C VAL A 371 40.73 -31.52 -10.73
N ASN A 372 41.10 -30.25 -10.56
CA ASN A 372 42.46 -29.77 -10.77
C ASN A 372 43.49 -30.52 -9.91
N ARG A 373 43.18 -30.77 -8.63
CA ARG A 373 44.05 -31.58 -7.75
C ARG A 373 44.22 -33.01 -8.23
N LYS A 374 43.19 -33.63 -8.82
CA LYS A 374 43.24 -35.03 -9.28
C LYS A 374 43.97 -35.20 -10.61
N GLN A 375 43.99 -34.16 -11.44
CA GLN A 375 44.50 -34.19 -12.80
C GLN A 375 45.77 -33.34 -12.97
N GLU A 376 46.19 -32.65 -11.91
CA GLU A 376 47.41 -31.83 -11.84
C GLU A 376 47.52 -30.76 -12.94
N PHE A 377 46.42 -30.12 -13.35
CA PHE A 377 46.48 -29.14 -14.44
C PHE A 377 47.32 -27.90 -14.08
N ILE A 378 47.12 -27.32 -12.89
CA ILE A 378 47.78 -26.07 -12.45
C ILE A 378 48.06 -26.12 -10.94
N SER A 379 49.21 -25.59 -10.50
CA SER A 379 49.49 -25.37 -9.07
C SER A 379 48.76 -24.14 -8.53
N ILE A 380 47.93 -24.31 -7.50
CA ILE A 380 47.13 -23.24 -6.89
C ILE A 380 47.64 -22.96 -5.49
N HIS A 381 48.09 -21.73 -5.24
CA HIS A 381 48.49 -21.29 -3.90
C HIS A 381 47.33 -20.66 -3.12
N GLN A 382 47.40 -20.73 -1.79
CA GLN A 382 46.38 -20.19 -0.88
C GLN A 382 46.04 -18.71 -1.15
N GLY A 383 47.06 -17.88 -1.40
CA GLY A 383 46.86 -16.45 -1.65
C GLY A 383 46.03 -16.18 -2.92
N ILE A 384 46.27 -16.94 -3.98
CA ILE A 384 45.52 -16.84 -5.24
C ILE A 384 44.07 -17.28 -5.01
N LEU A 385 43.86 -18.37 -4.27
CA LEU A 385 42.51 -18.85 -3.97
C LEU A 385 41.69 -17.84 -3.17
N LEU A 386 42.29 -17.21 -2.14
CA LEU A 386 41.64 -16.14 -1.37
C LEU A 386 41.35 -14.89 -2.22
N LEU A 387 42.26 -14.52 -3.12
CA LEU A 387 42.04 -13.43 -4.08
C LEU A 387 40.82 -13.74 -4.98
N VAL A 388 40.73 -14.96 -5.51
CA VAL A 388 39.60 -15.39 -6.34
C VAL A 388 38.28 -15.29 -5.58
N TYR A 389 38.22 -15.75 -4.31
CA TYR A 389 37.03 -15.56 -3.48
C TYR A 389 36.68 -14.08 -3.28
N GLY A 390 37.69 -13.25 -3.00
CA GLY A 390 37.51 -11.80 -2.87
C GLY A 390 36.91 -11.18 -4.14
N ILE A 391 37.40 -11.58 -5.31
CA ILE A 391 36.88 -11.11 -6.61
C ILE A 391 35.44 -11.60 -6.84
N ILE A 392 35.13 -12.87 -6.55
CA ILE A 392 33.77 -13.41 -6.72
C ILE A 392 32.79 -12.65 -5.81
N ILE A 393 33.13 -12.46 -4.54
CA ILE A 393 32.29 -11.74 -3.57
C ILE A 393 32.11 -10.28 -4.00
N ALA A 394 33.20 -9.59 -4.34
CA ALA A 394 33.16 -8.20 -4.78
C ALA A 394 32.33 -8.04 -6.08
N GLY A 395 32.52 -8.95 -7.04
CA GLY A 395 31.77 -8.99 -8.29
C GLY A 395 30.27 -9.17 -8.05
N LEU A 396 29.88 -10.09 -7.18
CA LEU A 396 28.48 -10.31 -6.84
C LEU A 396 27.85 -9.10 -6.12
N VAL A 397 28.59 -8.49 -5.20
CA VAL A 397 28.16 -7.24 -4.52
C VAL A 397 27.94 -6.13 -5.54
N LEU A 398 28.86 -5.94 -6.50
CA LEU A 398 28.74 -4.93 -7.55
C LEU A 398 27.52 -5.19 -8.47
N VAL A 399 27.28 -6.46 -8.84
CA VAL A 399 26.08 -6.85 -9.62
C VAL A 399 24.82 -6.50 -8.83
N TYR A 400 24.78 -6.80 -7.52
CA TYR A 400 23.58 -6.59 -6.73
C TYR A 400 23.29 -5.11 -6.42
N LEU A 401 24.34 -4.29 -6.27
CA LEU A 401 24.24 -2.85 -6.04
C LEU A 401 23.86 -2.05 -7.29
N LYS A 402 24.00 -2.62 -8.49
CA LYS A 402 23.60 -1.98 -9.75
C LYS A 402 22.34 -2.63 -10.33
N PRO A 403 21.14 -2.01 -10.17
CA PRO A 403 19.88 -2.60 -10.61
C PRO A 403 19.86 -3.03 -12.09
N ASP A 404 20.43 -2.23 -12.98
CA ASP A 404 20.47 -2.53 -14.42
C ASP A 404 21.28 -3.79 -14.73
N VAL A 405 22.43 -3.95 -14.05
CA VAL A 405 23.28 -5.13 -14.18
C VAL A 405 22.63 -6.34 -13.51
N ARG A 406 22.04 -6.15 -12.32
CA ARG A 406 21.31 -7.19 -11.61
C ARG A 406 20.22 -7.80 -12.48
N ASN A 407 19.40 -6.97 -13.11
CA ASN A 407 18.30 -7.42 -13.96
C ASN A 407 18.78 -8.11 -15.25
N TYR A 408 20.01 -7.84 -15.69
CA TYR A 408 20.61 -8.50 -16.86
C TYR A 408 21.28 -9.84 -16.52
N VAL A 409 21.91 -9.93 -15.34
CA VAL A 409 22.76 -11.07 -14.94
C VAL A 409 22.01 -12.09 -14.08
N LEU A 410 21.10 -11.64 -13.21
CA LEU A 410 20.38 -12.47 -12.26
C LEU A 410 18.89 -12.56 -12.62
N PRO A 411 18.21 -13.66 -12.24
CA PRO A 411 16.76 -13.74 -12.34
C PRO A 411 16.08 -12.57 -11.63
N ASP A 412 14.97 -12.11 -12.19
CA ASP A 412 14.18 -11.05 -11.59
C ASP A 412 13.60 -11.48 -10.24
N ARG A 413 13.23 -10.48 -9.43
CA ARG A 413 12.77 -10.71 -8.07
C ARG A 413 11.50 -11.57 -8.01
N LEU A 414 10.57 -11.39 -8.94
CA LEU A 414 9.34 -12.18 -8.99
C LEU A 414 9.67 -13.67 -9.26
N THR A 415 10.60 -13.96 -10.16
CA THR A 415 11.07 -15.33 -10.42
C THR A 415 11.66 -15.97 -9.17
N LEU A 416 12.45 -15.23 -8.39
CA LEU A 416 13.03 -15.73 -7.14
C LEU A 416 11.97 -15.95 -6.06
N ASP A 417 11.07 -14.99 -5.84
CA ASP A 417 9.98 -15.08 -4.87
C ASP A 417 9.03 -16.25 -5.21
N ALA A 418 8.71 -16.44 -6.50
CA ALA A 418 7.85 -17.53 -6.97
C ALA A 418 8.45 -18.92 -6.77
N ASN A 419 9.78 -19.03 -6.73
CA ASN A 419 10.50 -20.30 -6.55
C ASN A 419 11.14 -20.44 -5.17
N HIS A 420 10.82 -19.54 -4.23
CA HIS A 420 11.42 -19.48 -2.89
C HIS A 420 11.43 -20.84 -2.17
N PHE A 421 10.34 -21.59 -2.26
CA PHE A 421 10.27 -22.93 -1.67
C PHE A 421 11.35 -23.88 -2.19
N ILE A 422 11.58 -23.94 -3.49
CA ILE A 422 12.59 -24.84 -4.08
C ILE A 422 14.00 -24.36 -3.72
N LEU A 423 14.23 -23.05 -3.76
CA LEU A 423 15.52 -22.45 -3.41
C LEU A 423 15.89 -22.73 -1.95
N THR A 424 14.93 -22.59 -1.03
CA THR A 424 15.15 -22.89 0.40
C THR A 424 15.38 -24.38 0.67
N VAL A 425 14.68 -25.28 -0.04
CA VAL A 425 14.96 -26.73 0.06
C VAL A 425 16.39 -27.06 -0.36
N ILE A 426 16.87 -26.50 -1.48
CA ILE A 426 18.25 -26.68 -1.93
C ILE A 426 19.24 -26.14 -0.90
N ALA A 427 18.99 -24.93 -0.38
CA ALA A 427 19.82 -24.30 0.65
C ALA A 427 19.94 -25.17 1.92
N LEU A 428 18.82 -25.74 2.39
CA LEU A 428 18.79 -26.59 3.57
C LEU A 428 19.46 -27.96 3.33
N LEU A 429 19.35 -28.54 2.14
CA LEU A 429 20.07 -29.78 1.79
C LEU A 429 21.58 -29.57 1.80
N VAL A 430 22.07 -28.47 1.21
CA VAL A 430 23.49 -28.10 1.28
C VAL A 430 23.90 -27.85 2.73
N GLY A 431 23.05 -27.16 3.50
CA GLY A 431 23.29 -26.92 4.91
C GLY A 431 23.37 -28.19 5.76
N ALA A 432 22.53 -29.18 5.49
CA ALA A 432 22.59 -30.48 6.15
C ALA A 432 23.86 -31.24 5.76
N TYR A 433 24.27 -31.15 4.49
CA TYR A 433 25.51 -31.74 4.02
C TYR A 433 26.74 -31.15 4.74
N THR A 434 26.84 -29.82 4.83
CA THR A 434 27.98 -29.16 5.51
C THR A 434 28.01 -29.48 7.00
N TRP A 435 26.85 -29.54 7.66
CA TRP A 435 26.75 -29.97 9.06
C TRP A 435 27.22 -31.42 9.28
N LEU A 436 26.76 -32.36 8.45
CA LEU A 436 27.16 -33.77 8.57
C LEU A 436 28.65 -33.97 8.32
N ARG A 437 29.23 -33.21 7.39
CA ARG A 437 30.67 -33.24 7.12
C ARG A 437 31.48 -32.65 8.27
N ASP A 438 31.10 -31.49 8.78
CA ASP A 438 31.78 -30.88 9.93
C ASP A 438 31.75 -31.80 11.17
N LYS A 439 30.61 -32.45 11.44
CA LYS A 439 30.49 -33.41 12.54
C LYS A 439 31.41 -34.62 12.37
N LYS A 440 31.66 -35.06 11.13
CA LYS A 440 32.58 -36.17 10.84
C LYS A 440 34.03 -35.77 11.06
N GLU A 441 34.40 -34.54 10.75
CA GLU A 441 35.76 -34.01 10.86
C GLU A 441 36.09 -33.55 12.31
N ASN A 442 35.10 -33.03 13.04
CA ASN A 442 35.25 -32.45 14.38
C ASN A 442 34.40 -33.19 15.42
N GLN A 443 34.93 -34.23 16.07
CA GLN A 443 34.18 -35.06 17.04
C GLN A 443 33.63 -34.27 18.25
N HIS A 444 34.30 -33.20 18.71
CA HIS A 444 33.84 -32.34 19.80
C HIS A 444 32.89 -31.20 19.37
N GLY A 445 32.60 -31.11 18.06
CA GLY A 445 31.72 -30.13 17.43
C GLY A 445 32.31 -28.72 17.34
N SER A 446 32.41 -28.18 16.13
CA SER A 446 32.84 -26.79 15.91
C SER A 446 31.72 -25.79 16.26
N VAL A 447 32.08 -24.53 16.54
CA VAL A 447 31.10 -23.45 16.77
C VAL A 447 30.20 -23.28 15.53
N THR A 448 30.79 -23.30 14.34
CA THR A 448 30.08 -23.21 13.06
C THR A 448 29.14 -24.39 12.85
N GLY A 449 29.53 -25.61 13.22
CA GLY A 449 28.69 -26.80 13.14
C GLY A 449 27.50 -26.75 14.10
N ARG A 450 27.67 -26.20 15.30
CA ARG A 450 26.56 -26.00 16.27
C ARG A 450 25.57 -24.94 15.77
N LEU A 451 26.07 -23.82 15.24
CA LEU A 451 25.22 -22.78 14.64
C LEU A 451 24.48 -23.30 13.39
N GLN A 452 25.14 -24.15 12.60
CA GLN A 452 24.54 -24.79 11.43
C GLN A 452 23.39 -25.72 11.85
N ALA A 453 23.61 -26.56 12.85
CA ALA A 453 22.57 -27.42 13.41
C ALA A 453 21.39 -26.60 13.94
N LEU A 454 21.66 -25.54 14.71
CA LEU A 454 20.63 -24.65 15.24
C LEU A 454 19.82 -24.01 14.12
N SER A 455 20.47 -23.51 13.08
CA SER A 455 19.81 -22.89 11.92
C SER A 455 18.88 -23.90 11.23
N ILE A 456 19.33 -25.13 10.98
CA ILE A 456 18.49 -26.17 10.37
C ILE A 456 17.30 -26.51 11.28
N ILE A 457 17.52 -26.67 12.59
CA ILE A 457 16.45 -26.96 13.56
C ILE A 457 15.41 -25.83 13.57
N LEU A 458 15.84 -24.57 13.61
CA LEU A 458 14.95 -23.41 13.57
C LEU A 458 14.16 -23.35 12.26
N ALA A 459 14.79 -23.64 11.13
CA ALA A 459 14.11 -23.71 9.83
C ALA A 459 13.06 -24.84 9.81
N VAL A 460 13.38 -26.03 10.32
CA VAL A 460 12.43 -27.15 10.38
C VAL A 460 11.25 -26.83 11.29
N ILE A 461 11.50 -26.35 12.52
CA ILE A 461 10.44 -26.00 13.47
C ILE A 461 9.55 -24.89 12.89
N SER A 462 10.16 -23.84 12.33
CA SER A 462 9.42 -22.72 11.74
C SER A 462 8.60 -23.16 10.52
N GLY A 463 9.17 -24.01 9.66
CA GLY A 463 8.47 -24.60 8.52
C GLY A 463 7.28 -25.46 8.93
N ILE A 464 7.39 -26.23 10.02
CA ILE A 464 6.25 -26.98 10.58
C ILE A 464 5.18 -26.01 11.08
N LEU A 465 5.56 -24.97 11.83
CA LEU A 465 4.62 -23.96 12.33
C LEU A 465 3.87 -23.26 11.18
N MET A 466 4.54 -22.98 10.07
CA MET A 466 3.94 -22.39 8.87
C MET A 466 2.83 -23.25 8.23
N MET A 467 2.84 -24.56 8.47
CA MET A 467 1.80 -25.47 7.99
C MET A 467 0.54 -25.46 8.86
N ILE A 468 0.60 -24.87 10.05
CA ILE A 468 -0.49 -24.92 11.03
C ILE A 468 -1.46 -23.76 10.82
N LYS A 469 -2.68 -24.06 10.37
CA LYS A 469 -3.76 -23.07 10.13
C LYS A 469 -4.70 -22.92 11.33
N PHE A 470 -4.16 -22.66 12.52
CA PHE A 470 -4.98 -22.38 13.71
C PHE A 470 -4.97 -20.88 14.04
N ASN A 471 -6.17 -20.28 14.13
CA ASN A 471 -6.34 -18.86 14.45
C ASN A 471 -5.68 -18.45 15.78
N LEU A 472 -5.65 -19.36 16.77
CA LEU A 472 -5.10 -19.10 18.11
C LEU A 472 -3.59 -18.81 18.09
N ILE A 473 -2.85 -19.40 17.15
CA ILE A 473 -1.39 -19.25 17.03
C ILE A 473 -0.98 -18.43 15.80
N TYR A 474 -1.93 -17.76 15.15
CA TYR A 474 -1.68 -17.05 13.89
C TYR A 474 -0.59 -15.97 14.00
N GLN A 475 -0.46 -15.32 15.16
CA GLN A 475 0.65 -14.38 15.42
C GLN A 475 2.00 -15.09 15.47
N VAL A 476 2.07 -16.28 16.09
CA VAL A 476 3.28 -17.11 16.14
C VAL A 476 3.67 -17.57 14.74
N VAL A 477 2.68 -17.99 13.94
CA VAL A 477 2.87 -18.41 12.54
C VAL A 477 3.50 -17.28 11.71
N ARG A 478 3.06 -16.03 11.89
CA ARG A 478 3.65 -14.87 11.18
C ARG A 478 5.12 -14.66 11.50
N VAL A 479 5.49 -14.79 12.78
CA VAL A 479 6.88 -14.69 13.21
C VAL A 479 7.70 -15.87 12.67
N ALA A 480 7.12 -17.07 12.60
CA ALA A 480 7.78 -18.27 12.09
C ALA A 480 8.29 -18.08 10.64
N TYR A 481 7.54 -17.40 9.76
CA TYR A 481 8.05 -17.11 8.41
C TYR A 481 9.35 -16.28 8.43
N THR A 482 9.46 -15.28 9.30
CA THR A 482 10.67 -14.45 9.38
C THR A 482 11.82 -15.23 10.00
N ILE A 483 11.56 -16.05 11.02
CA ILE A 483 12.56 -16.94 11.63
C ILE A 483 13.06 -17.97 10.61
N PHE A 484 12.15 -18.52 9.80
CA PHE A 484 12.49 -19.48 8.75
C PHE A 484 13.49 -18.90 7.76
N ASP A 485 13.21 -17.74 7.15
CA ASP A 485 14.10 -17.13 6.17
C ASP A 485 15.43 -16.68 6.81
N LEU A 486 15.41 -16.19 8.06
CA LEU A 486 16.65 -15.89 8.80
C LEU A 486 17.52 -17.13 9.00
N ALA A 487 16.91 -18.25 9.35
CA ALA A 487 17.59 -19.51 9.56
C ALA A 487 18.18 -20.06 8.25
N VAL A 488 17.45 -19.92 7.14
CA VAL A 488 17.95 -20.29 5.80
C VAL A 488 19.15 -19.43 5.39
N VAL A 489 19.05 -18.09 5.53
CA VAL A 489 20.18 -17.18 5.24
C VAL A 489 21.40 -17.52 6.08
N THR A 490 21.21 -17.77 7.38
CA THR A 490 22.31 -18.15 8.28
C THR A 490 22.95 -19.46 7.83
N SER A 491 22.15 -20.47 7.49
CA SER A 491 22.62 -21.76 6.95
C SER A 491 23.40 -21.60 5.64
N LEU A 492 22.97 -20.71 4.75
CA LEU A 492 23.67 -20.40 3.50
C LEU A 492 25.06 -19.80 3.77
N ILE A 493 25.13 -18.77 4.63
CA ILE A 493 26.39 -18.08 4.96
C ILE A 493 27.37 -19.06 5.62
N LEU A 494 26.91 -19.87 6.57
CA LEU A 494 27.74 -20.88 7.22
C LEU A 494 28.24 -21.94 6.24
N SER A 495 27.41 -22.34 5.27
CA SER A 495 27.82 -23.29 4.22
C SER A 495 28.88 -22.69 3.29
N VAL A 496 28.73 -21.42 2.91
CA VAL A 496 29.75 -20.67 2.15
C VAL A 496 31.09 -20.67 2.89
N ILE A 497 31.08 -20.31 4.17
CA ILE A 497 32.28 -20.29 5.02
C ILE A 497 32.92 -21.67 5.09
N TRP A 498 32.10 -22.73 5.25
CA TRP A 498 32.59 -24.11 5.31
C TRP A 498 33.33 -24.52 4.03
N PHE A 499 32.75 -24.28 2.84
CA PHE A 499 33.41 -24.63 1.57
C PHE A 499 34.71 -23.86 1.34
N ILE A 500 34.74 -22.56 1.66
CA ILE A 500 35.96 -21.75 1.56
C ILE A 500 37.05 -22.35 2.47
N ASN A 501 36.73 -22.58 3.74
CA ASN A 501 37.69 -23.12 4.70
C ASN A 501 38.21 -24.51 4.29
N GLN A 502 37.32 -25.37 3.79
CA GLN A 502 37.70 -26.71 3.33
C GLN A 502 38.74 -26.64 2.20
N GLN A 503 38.51 -25.79 1.20
CA GLN A 503 39.45 -25.67 0.08
C GLN A 503 40.79 -25.05 0.48
N VAL A 504 40.76 -24.00 1.30
CA VAL A 504 41.97 -23.34 1.81
C VAL A 504 42.81 -24.33 2.61
N ASN A 505 42.18 -25.13 3.47
CA ASN A 505 42.87 -26.17 4.24
C ASN A 505 43.44 -27.28 3.35
N ALA A 506 42.73 -27.68 2.29
CA ALA A 506 43.23 -28.67 1.34
C ALA A 506 44.52 -28.20 0.64
N VAL A 507 44.53 -26.97 0.12
CA VAL A 507 45.72 -26.38 -0.53
C VAL A 507 46.88 -26.21 0.45
N ARG A 508 46.60 -25.81 1.70
CA ARG A 508 47.63 -25.67 2.74
C ARG A 508 48.30 -26.99 3.08
N ASN A 509 47.54 -28.07 3.12
CA ASN A 509 48.06 -29.39 3.44
C ASN A 509 48.92 -29.96 2.30
N GLU A 510 48.57 -29.72 1.04
CA GLU A 510 49.38 -30.13 -0.13
C GLU A 510 50.79 -29.52 -0.11
N ILE A 511 50.89 -28.21 0.09
CA ILE A 511 52.19 -27.50 0.20
C ILE A 511 53.05 -28.07 1.33
N ARG A 512 52.44 -28.51 2.43
CA ARG A 512 53.16 -29.07 3.57
C ARG A 512 53.71 -30.47 3.27
N THR A 513 53.03 -31.27 2.45
CA THR A 513 53.55 -32.57 1.97
C THR A 513 54.68 -32.41 0.96
N ASP A 514 54.61 -31.41 0.07
CA ASP A 514 55.66 -31.16 -0.93
C ASP A 514 56.95 -30.55 -0.35
N GLN A 515 56.89 -29.98 0.86
CA GLN A 515 58.08 -29.49 1.59
C GLN A 515 58.73 -30.53 2.50
N VAL A 516 58.09 -31.69 2.70
CA VAL A 516 58.55 -32.78 3.58
C VAL A 516 59.10 -33.97 2.79
N ASN A 517 58.76 -34.08 1.51
CA ASN A 517 59.40 -34.96 0.52
C ASN A 517 60.49 -34.18 -0.23
#